data_AF-A0A554V4Q2-F1
#
_entry.id   AF-A0A554V4Q2-F1
#
_cell.length_a   1.000
_cell.length_b   1.000
_cell.length_c   1.000
_cell.angle_alpha   90.00
_cell.angle_beta   90.00
_cell.angle_gamma   90.00
#
_symmetry.space_group_name_H-M   'P 1'
#
loop_
_entity.id
_entity.type
_entity.pdbx_description
1 polymer ?
#
loop_
_entity_poly.entity_id
_entity_poly.type
_entity_poly.pdbx_seq_one_letter_code
_entity_poly.pdbx_strand_id
1 'polypeptide(L)'
;MFFRLLLATGAALAAAVVATPLASADSAQDQQFIDTLSNQGITFPSSDSAISDAHAVCSMFSDGQSFDQVAQKVVDANPGLSEYNDGFFIGASVKVYCPQYSDELPQ
;
A
#
# COMPACT_ATOMS: atom_id res chain seq x y z
N MET A 1 -17.06 -55.11 -24.38
CA MET A 1 -16.78 -55.73 -23.06
C MET A 1 -16.80 -54.61 -22.03
N PHE A 2 -17.79 -54.66 -21.13
CA PHE A 2 -18.02 -53.68 -20.08
C PHE A 2 -17.07 -53.93 -18.91
N PHE A 3 -16.36 -52.90 -18.45
CA PHE A 3 -15.89 -52.88 -17.07
C PHE A 3 -16.35 -51.59 -16.40
N ARG A 4 -17.50 -51.71 -15.71
CA ARG A 4 -17.96 -50.74 -14.74
C ARG A 4 -17.12 -50.94 -13.48
N LEU A 5 -16.43 -49.90 -13.03
CA LEU A 5 -15.99 -49.80 -11.63
C LEU A 5 -16.43 -48.43 -11.10
N LEU A 6 -17.53 -48.44 -10.35
CA LEU A 6 -17.93 -47.35 -9.46
C LEU A 6 -17.11 -47.49 -8.17
N LEU A 7 -16.24 -46.51 -7.88
CA LEU A 7 -15.83 -46.22 -6.51
C LEU A 7 -16.04 -44.73 -6.26
N ALA A 8 -17.05 -44.44 -5.43
CA ALA A 8 -17.22 -43.18 -4.76
C ALA A 8 -16.41 -43.22 -3.47
N THR A 9 -15.46 -42.30 -3.28
CA THR A 9 -14.97 -41.87 -1.96
C THR A 9 -14.22 -40.55 -2.13
N GLY A 10 -14.45 -39.63 -1.18
CA GLY A 10 -14.18 -38.21 -1.30
C GLY A 10 -12.71 -37.80 -1.43
N ALA A 11 -12.54 -36.58 -1.92
CA ALA A 11 -11.37 -35.76 -1.66
C ALA A 11 -11.86 -34.33 -1.45
N ALA A 12 -11.76 -33.87 -0.20
CA ALA A 12 -11.90 -32.47 0.16
C ALA A 12 -10.89 -31.67 -0.67
N LEU A 13 -11.36 -30.77 -1.54
CA LEU A 13 -10.50 -29.74 -2.12
C LEU A 13 -10.27 -28.68 -1.04
N ALA A 14 -9.36 -28.99 -0.12
CA ALA A 14 -8.70 -27.97 0.67
C ALA A 14 -7.84 -27.16 -0.32
N ALA A 15 -8.34 -26.00 -0.74
CA ALA A 15 -7.51 -25.01 -1.40
C ALA A 15 -6.49 -24.52 -0.36
N ALA A 16 -5.34 -25.17 -0.33
CA ALA A 16 -4.15 -24.66 0.32
C ALA A 16 -3.72 -23.42 -0.45
N VAL A 17 -4.24 -22.25 -0.05
CA VAL A 17 -3.60 -20.98 -0.34
C VAL A 17 -2.28 -21.00 0.42
N VAL A 18 -1.21 -21.36 -0.29
CA VAL A 18 0.16 -21.16 0.12
C VAL A 18 0.34 -19.65 0.30
N ALA A 19 0.26 -19.19 1.55
CA ALA A 19 0.70 -17.85 1.91
C ALA A 19 2.23 -17.81 1.72
N THR A 20 2.65 -17.25 0.59
CA THR A 20 4.03 -16.85 0.34
C THR A 20 4.46 -15.78 1.35
N PRO A 21 5.75 -15.63 1.66
CA PRO A 21 6.21 -14.74 2.72
C PRO A 21 5.99 -13.28 2.31
N LEU A 22 4.87 -12.70 2.73
CA LEU A 22 4.51 -11.28 2.53
C LEU A 22 5.58 -10.33 3.09
N ALA A 23 6.29 -10.76 4.13
CA ALA A 23 7.33 -9.98 4.80
C ALA A 23 8.48 -9.50 3.89
N SER A 24 8.75 -10.19 2.77
CA SER A 24 9.83 -9.80 1.85
C SER A 24 9.39 -8.78 0.80
N ALA A 25 8.10 -8.73 0.47
CA ALA A 25 7.55 -7.74 -0.46
C ALA A 25 7.35 -6.40 0.24
N ASP A 26 6.82 -6.43 1.47
CA ASP A 26 6.58 -5.25 2.29
C ASP A 26 7.92 -4.53 2.56
N SER A 27 8.95 -5.26 2.99
CA SER A 27 10.28 -4.68 3.25
C SER A 27 10.96 -4.07 2.02
N ALA A 28 10.72 -4.59 0.82
CA ALA A 28 11.25 -4.00 -0.41
C ALA A 28 10.49 -2.73 -0.82
N GLN A 29 9.17 -2.71 -0.64
CA GLN A 29 8.33 -1.53 -0.87
C GLN A 29 8.65 -0.42 0.13
N ASP A 30 8.82 -0.78 1.40
CA ASP A 30 9.21 0.12 2.47
C ASP A 30 10.55 0.79 2.17
N GLN A 31 11.55 0.00 1.78
CA GLN A 31 12.84 0.56 1.39
C GLN A 31 12.72 1.48 0.17
N GLN A 32 11.98 1.07 -0.85
CA GLN A 32 11.73 1.91 -2.03
C GLN A 32 11.07 3.24 -1.66
N PHE A 33 10.10 3.21 -0.76
CA PHE A 33 9.40 4.41 -0.29
C PHE A 33 10.35 5.35 0.45
N ILE A 34 11.11 4.83 1.42
CA ILE A 34 12.07 5.62 2.20
C ILE A 34 13.19 6.20 1.32
N ASP A 35 13.69 5.44 0.34
CA ASP A 35 14.67 5.93 -0.63
C ASP A 35 14.07 7.05 -1.49
N THR A 36 12.80 6.90 -1.90
CA THR A 36 12.09 7.92 -2.69
C THR A 36 11.95 9.24 -1.93
N LEU A 37 11.60 9.18 -0.63
CA LEU A 37 11.53 10.37 0.23
C LEU A 37 12.92 10.99 0.43
N SER A 38 13.92 10.17 0.71
CA SER A 38 15.31 10.62 0.94
C SER A 38 15.88 11.33 -0.29
N ASN A 39 15.60 10.83 -1.49
CA ASN A 39 16.03 11.46 -2.75
C ASN A 39 15.37 12.82 -3.02
N GLN A 40 14.20 13.08 -2.43
CA GLN A 40 13.56 14.41 -2.46
C GLN A 40 13.94 15.30 -1.28
N GLY A 41 14.81 14.85 -0.38
CA GLY A 41 15.16 15.58 0.83
C GLY A 41 14.01 15.67 1.84
N ILE A 42 13.02 14.78 1.73
CA ILE A 42 11.90 14.69 2.68
C ILE A 42 12.36 13.88 3.89
N THR A 43 12.27 14.47 5.07
CA THR A 43 12.69 13.83 6.32
C THR A 43 11.50 13.57 7.24
N PHE A 44 11.51 12.41 7.90
CA PHE A 44 10.55 12.03 8.92
C PHE A 44 11.25 11.72 10.25
N PRO A 45 10.54 11.75 11.39
CA PRO A 45 11.09 11.37 12.70
C PRO A 45 11.66 9.94 12.72
N SER A 46 11.05 9.03 11.95
CA SER A 46 11.52 7.66 11.73
C SER A 46 10.95 7.08 10.44
N SER A 47 11.61 6.06 9.87
CA SER A 47 11.07 5.32 8.73
C SER A 47 9.70 4.73 9.02
N ASP A 48 9.52 4.14 10.20
CA ASP A 48 8.23 3.55 10.61
C ASP A 48 7.10 4.58 10.63
N SER A 49 7.37 5.83 11.06
CA SER A 49 6.36 6.90 11.01
C SER A 49 5.98 7.27 9.59
N ALA A 50 6.96 7.37 8.68
CA ALA A 50 6.71 7.67 7.28
C ALA A 50 5.89 6.55 6.60
N ILE A 51 6.23 5.30 6.87
CA ILE A 51 5.53 4.11 6.32
C ILE A 51 4.10 4.05 6.85
N SER A 52 3.90 4.24 8.16
CA SER A 52 2.57 4.28 8.77
C SER A 52 1.68 5.35 8.13
N ASP A 53 2.21 6.56 7.95
CA ASP A 53 1.45 7.66 7.35
C ASP A 53 1.17 7.44 5.85
N ALA A 54 2.08 6.78 5.14
CA ALA A 54 1.89 6.39 3.74
C ALA A 54 0.77 5.36 3.58
N HIS A 55 0.68 4.39 4.49
CA HIS A 55 -0.46 3.47 4.53
C HIS A 55 -1.77 4.18 4.90
N ALA A 56 -1.73 5.19 5.77
CA ALA A 56 -2.91 5.98 6.10
C ALA A 56 -3.46 6.74 4.88
N VAL A 57 -2.59 7.26 4.00
CA VAL A 57 -3.00 7.85 2.71
C VAL A 57 -3.85 6.85 1.90
N CYS A 58 -3.38 5.61 1.77
CA CYS A 58 -4.12 4.56 1.05
C CYS A 58 -5.47 4.22 1.71
N SER A 59 -5.54 4.24 3.04
CA SER A 59 -6.80 4.06 3.77
C SER A 59 -7.78 5.20 3.50
N MET A 60 -7.30 6.45 3.44
CA MET A 60 -8.16 7.60 3.17
C MET A 60 -8.77 7.56 1.77
N PHE A 61 -8.00 7.18 0.75
CA PHE A 61 -8.55 6.97 -0.60
C PHE A 61 -9.52 5.78 -0.64
N SER A 62 -9.24 4.70 0.11
CA SER A 62 -10.18 3.59 0.26
C SER A 62 -11.50 3.99 0.90
N ASP A 63 -11.49 5.03 1.75
CA ASP A 63 -12.67 5.61 2.37
C ASP A 63 -13.41 6.61 1.44
N GLY A 64 -12.92 6.82 0.22
CA GLY A 64 -13.50 7.72 -0.77
C GLY A 64 -13.19 9.20 -0.55
N GLN A 65 -12.12 9.52 0.19
CA GLN A 65 -11.68 10.90 0.38
C GLN A 65 -10.99 11.43 -0.87
N SER A 66 -11.27 12.69 -1.22
CA SER A 66 -10.60 13.34 -2.35
C SER A 66 -9.15 13.69 -2.03
N PHE A 67 -8.33 13.89 -3.07
CA PHE A 67 -6.94 14.34 -2.91
C PHE A 67 -6.79 15.53 -1.96
N ASP A 68 -7.61 16.58 -2.10
CA ASP A 68 -7.54 17.78 -1.25
C ASP A 68 -7.81 17.45 0.23
N GLN A 69 -8.73 16.52 0.51
CA GLN A 69 -9.03 16.09 1.88
C GLN A 69 -7.87 15.28 2.47
N VAL A 70 -7.25 14.42 1.66
CA VAL A 70 -6.07 13.64 2.05
C VAL A 70 -4.89 14.57 2.30
N ALA A 71 -4.62 15.51 1.39
CA ALA A 71 -3.59 16.53 1.52
C ALA A 71 -3.71 17.30 2.82
N GLN A 72 -4.90 17.81 3.14
CA GLN A 72 -5.13 18.52 4.39
C GLN A 72 -4.84 17.65 5.62
N LYS A 73 -5.27 16.39 5.63
CA LYS A 73 -5.04 15.47 6.76
C LYS A 73 -3.56 15.10 6.91
N VAL A 74 -2.86 14.89 5.81
CA VAL A 74 -1.41 14.62 5.80
C VAL A 74 -0.66 15.81 6.35
N VAL A 75 -1.01 17.03 5.91
CA VAL A 75 -0.46 18.29 6.44
C VAL A 75 -0.70 18.44 7.94
N ASP A 76 -1.93 18.19 8.40
CA ASP A 76 -2.30 18.33 9.81
C ASP A 76 -1.57 17.30 10.70
N ALA A 77 -1.36 16.08 10.20
CA ALA A 77 -0.61 15.04 10.88
C ALA A 77 0.91 15.30 10.85
N ASN A 78 1.40 15.93 9.78
CA ASN A 78 2.81 16.15 9.51
C ASN A 78 3.10 17.62 9.21
N PRO A 79 3.04 18.51 10.22
CA PRO A 79 3.22 19.95 10.01
C PRO A 79 4.56 20.30 9.36
N GLY A 80 5.62 19.51 9.61
CA GLY A 80 6.94 19.68 8.98
C GLY A 80 7.03 19.24 7.51
N LEU A 81 6.05 18.49 7.00
CA LEU A 81 5.96 18.06 5.60
C LEU A 81 5.23 19.09 4.72
N SER A 82 4.34 19.87 5.35
CA SER A 82 3.38 20.76 4.70
C SER A 82 3.99 21.92 3.91
N GLU A 83 5.23 22.32 4.22
CA GLU A 83 5.82 23.50 3.57
C GLU A 83 6.12 23.26 2.08
N TYR A 84 6.37 22.01 1.64
CA TYR A 84 6.79 21.74 0.26
C TYR A 84 6.41 20.39 -0.35
N ASN A 85 5.97 19.39 0.42
CA ASN A 85 6.11 18.00 0.00
C ASN A 85 4.91 17.07 0.27
N ASP A 86 3.76 17.60 0.69
CA ASP A 86 2.55 16.81 0.96
C ASP A 86 2.04 16.08 -0.30
N GLY A 87 1.92 16.78 -1.44
CA GLY A 87 1.50 16.18 -2.70
C GLY A 87 2.49 15.13 -3.22
N PHE A 88 3.80 15.37 -3.07
CA PHE A 88 4.81 14.37 -3.42
C PHE A 88 4.70 13.13 -2.52
N PHE A 89 4.57 13.34 -1.21
CA PHE A 89 4.41 12.24 -0.25
C PHE A 89 3.18 11.40 -0.57
N ILE A 90 2.05 12.03 -0.87
CA ILE A 90 0.82 11.35 -1.26
C ILE A 90 1.02 10.56 -2.56
N GLY A 91 1.61 11.18 -3.59
CA GLY A 91 1.88 10.50 -4.85
C GLY A 91 2.84 9.32 -4.72
N ALA A 92 3.89 9.45 -3.90
CA ALA A 92 4.82 8.36 -3.60
C ALA A 92 4.13 7.22 -2.84
N SER A 93 3.27 7.57 -1.87
CA SER A 93 2.48 6.60 -1.09
C SER A 93 1.55 5.80 -2.00
N VAL A 94 0.81 6.49 -2.88
CA VAL A 94 -0.09 5.86 -3.86
C VAL A 94 0.70 4.95 -4.79
N LYS A 95 1.83 5.43 -5.34
CA LYS A 95 2.64 4.64 -6.27
C LYS A 95 3.21 3.35 -5.65
N VAL A 96 3.62 3.39 -4.39
CA VAL A 96 4.26 2.25 -3.72
C VAL A 96 3.25 1.28 -3.12
N TYR A 97 2.25 1.80 -2.38
CA TYR A 97 1.39 0.99 -1.52
C TYR A 97 -0.02 0.78 -2.06
N CYS A 98 -0.53 1.67 -2.92
CA CYS A 98 -1.90 1.57 -3.44
C CYS A 98 -2.05 2.13 -4.87
N PRO A 99 -1.35 1.55 -5.86
CA PRO A 99 -1.31 2.07 -7.22
C PRO A 99 -2.69 2.11 -7.90
N GLN A 100 -3.68 1.39 -7.39
CA GLN A 100 -5.07 1.46 -7.84
C GLN A 100 -5.71 2.86 -7.67
N TYR A 101 -5.18 3.71 -6.79
CA TYR A 101 -5.67 5.08 -6.57
C TYR A 101 -4.87 6.14 -7.35
N SER A 102 -4.07 5.74 -8.34
CA SER A 102 -3.28 6.70 -9.15
C SER A 102 -4.17 7.72 -9.87
N ASP A 103 -5.40 7.35 -10.22
CA ASP A 103 -6.36 8.24 -10.88
C ASP A 103 -6.99 9.29 -9.94
N GLU A 104 -6.83 9.13 -8.61
CA GLU A 104 -7.24 10.13 -7.61
C GLU A 104 -6.23 11.28 -7.50
N LEU A 105 -5.01 11.10 -8.04
CA LEU A 105 -3.96 12.13 -7.99
C LEU A 105 -4.23 13.23 -9.03
N PRO A 106 -3.96 14.50 -8.70
CA PRO A 106 -3.98 15.57 -9.69
C PRO A 106 -2.91 15.32 -10.76
N GLN A 107 -3.26 15.65 -12.01
CA GLN A 107 -2.40 15.54 -13.19
C GLN A 107 -1.38 16.68 -13.27
#